data_AF-A0A8T5RM21-F1
#
_entry.id   AF-A0A8T5RM21-F1
#
_cell.length_a   1.000
_cell.length_b   1.000
_cell.length_c   1.000
_cell.angle_alpha   90.00
_cell.angle_beta   90.00
_cell.angle_gamma   90.00
#
_symmetry.space_group_name_H-M   'P 1'
#
loop_
_entity.id
_entity.type
_entity.pdbx_description
1 polymer ?
#
loop_
_entity_poly.entity_id
_entity_poly.type
_entity_poly.pdbx_seq_one_letter_code
_entity_poly.pdbx_strand_id
1 'polypeptide(L)'
;MDTILNYSDLIDNLEKKVKIVGKISKIMWQHLTIYVDSHPFMNYFDLNDGHQIIVYTKEQISCKEKMEVIGKIIKIESQHKNPRVKISDKFSEYHLITDSWKCLD
;
A
#
# COMPACT_ATOMS: atom_id res chain seq x y z
N MET A 1 5.06 -15.91 7.89
CA MET A 1 4.96 -14.57 7.28
C MET A 1 4.76 -14.81 5.81
N ASP A 2 3.60 -14.40 5.28
CA ASP A 2 3.22 -14.71 3.91
C ASP A 2 3.90 -13.75 2.94
N THR A 3 4.20 -14.24 1.74
CA THR A 3 4.77 -13.43 0.66
C THR A 3 3.67 -13.13 -0.34
N ILE A 4 3.39 -11.84 -0.53
CA ILE A 4 2.34 -11.33 -1.41
C ILE A 4 3.00 -10.88 -2.70
N LEU A 5 2.51 -11.44 -3.80
CA LEU A 5 2.98 -11.13 -5.15
C LEU A 5 1.92 -10.39 -5.97
N ASN A 6 0.64 -10.58 -5.63
CA ASN A 6 -0.50 -10.02 -6.36
C ASN A 6 -1.38 -9.19 -5.44
N TYR A 7 -2.12 -8.23 -6.02
CA TYR A 7 -3.02 -7.37 -5.28
C TYR A 7 -4.15 -8.14 -4.58
N SER A 8 -4.70 -9.18 -5.22
CA SER A 8 -5.77 -10.01 -4.64
C SER A 8 -5.40 -10.58 -3.28
N ASP A 9 -4.13 -10.94 -3.11
CA ASP A 9 -3.64 -11.60 -1.89
C ASP A 9 -3.59 -10.62 -0.70
N LEU A 10 -3.66 -9.30 -0.94
CA LEU A 10 -3.75 -8.30 0.12
C LEU A 10 -5.07 -8.42 0.89
N ILE A 11 -6.15 -8.77 0.21
CA ILE A 11 -7.49 -8.90 0.80
C ILE A 11 -7.50 -10.03 1.83
N ASP A 12 -6.96 -11.19 1.46
CA ASP A 12 -6.90 -12.38 2.30
C ASP A 12 -5.90 -12.26 3.47
N ASN A 13 -5.09 -11.20 3.44
CA ASN A 13 -4.04 -10.92 4.42
C ASN A 13 -4.22 -9.58 5.14
N LEU A 14 -5.43 -9.02 5.12
CA LEU A 14 -5.79 -7.84 5.89
C LEU A 14 -5.40 -7.99 7.37
N GLU A 15 -4.83 -6.92 7.95
CA GLU A 15 -4.28 -6.86 9.31
C GLU A 15 -3.12 -7.82 9.62
N LYS A 16 -2.67 -8.64 8.67
CA LYS A 16 -1.51 -9.51 8.86
C LYS A 16 -0.22 -8.81 8.46
N LYS A 17 0.87 -9.30 9.06
CA LYS A 17 2.23 -8.95 8.65
C LYS A 17 2.65 -9.78 7.45
N VAL A 18 2.98 -9.11 6.36
CA VAL A 18 3.31 -9.71 5.07
C VAL A 18 4.63 -9.19 4.54
N LYS A 19 5.17 -9.90 3.55
CA LYS A 19 6.27 -9.48 2.70
C LYS A 19 5.73 -9.19 1.31
N ILE A 20 6.09 -8.05 0.73
CA ILE A 20 5.74 -7.64 -0.64
C ILE A 20 7.04 -7.38 -1.41
N VAL A 21 7.08 -7.73 -2.69
CA VAL A 21 8.20 -7.41 -3.57
C VAL A 21 7.72 -6.57 -4.75
N GLY A 22 8.38 -5.44 -4.99
CA GLY A 22 8.02 -4.47 -6.02
C GLY A 22 9.01 -3.32 -6.10
N LYS A 23 8.57 -2.15 -6.57
CA LYS A 23 9.43 -0.95 -6.69
C LYS A 23 8.63 0.32 -6.44
N ILE A 24 9.33 1.40 -6.10
CA ILE A 24 8.69 2.73 -6.03
C ILE A 24 8.30 3.16 -7.43
N SER A 25 7.05 3.55 -7.59
CA SER A 25 6.52 3.98 -8.87
C SER A 25 7.02 5.36 -9.24
N LYS A 26 7.24 5.55 -10.55
CA LYS A 26 7.52 6.87 -11.14
C LYS A 26 6.24 7.59 -11.56
N ILE A 27 5.11 6.88 -11.61
CA ILE A 27 3.83 7.40 -12.08
C ILE A 27 2.82 7.21 -10.95
N MET A 28 2.23 8.31 -10.50
CA MET A 28 1.23 8.28 -9.43
C MET A 28 -0.15 8.03 -10.01
N TRP A 29 -0.79 6.93 -9.62
CA TRP A 29 -2.20 6.69 -9.87
C TRP A 29 -3.06 7.32 -8.76
N GLN A 30 -4.33 7.54 -9.06
CA GLN A 30 -5.25 8.09 -8.07
C GLN A 30 -5.53 7.03 -7.00
N HIS A 31 -5.18 7.35 -5.75
CA HIS A 31 -5.42 6.52 -4.57
C HIS A 31 -6.14 7.34 -3.49
N LEU A 32 -6.97 6.67 -2.71
CA LEU A 32 -7.45 7.19 -1.44
C LEU A 32 -6.26 7.24 -0.49
N THR A 33 -5.99 8.37 0.17
CA THR A 33 -4.82 8.51 1.04
C THR A 33 -5.21 8.93 2.44
N ILE A 34 -4.44 8.45 3.41
CA ILE A 34 -4.49 8.90 4.80
C ILE A 34 -3.10 9.40 5.23
N TYR A 35 -3.08 10.20 6.30
CA TYR A 35 -1.87 10.55 7.01
C TYR A 35 -1.61 9.55 8.13
N VAL A 36 -0.38 9.06 8.25
CA VAL A 36 0.05 8.11 9.28
C VAL A 36 1.25 8.72 10.00
N ASP A 37 1.03 9.39 11.13
CA ASP A 37 2.05 10.14 11.89
C ASP A 37 3.32 9.33 12.16
N SER A 38 3.16 8.04 12.46
CA SER A 38 4.28 7.14 12.75
C SER A 38 5.11 6.73 11.53
N HIS A 39 4.59 6.93 10.32
CA HIS A 39 5.18 6.53 9.04
C HIS A 39 4.92 7.62 7.99
N PRO A 40 5.55 8.81 8.14
CA PRO A 40 5.17 10.01 7.41
C PRO A 40 5.53 9.97 5.91
N PHE A 41 6.39 9.03 5.48
CA PHE A 41 6.79 8.91 4.10
C PHE A 41 5.83 8.00 3.35
N MET A 42 4.94 8.61 2.56
CA MET A 42 4.01 7.92 1.68
C MET A 42 4.65 7.68 0.31
N ASN A 43 4.64 6.43 -0.16
CA ASN A 43 5.24 6.07 -1.44
C ASN A 43 4.23 5.28 -2.29
N TYR A 44 4.20 5.59 -3.58
CA TYR A 44 3.48 4.80 -4.58
C TYR A 44 4.35 3.60 -4.95
N PHE A 45 3.78 2.41 -4.90
CA PHE A 45 4.52 1.15 -5.00
C PHE A 45 3.89 0.24 -6.04
N ASP A 46 4.66 -0.06 -7.09
CA ASP A 46 4.23 -0.98 -8.15
C ASP A 46 4.50 -2.43 -7.72
N LEU A 47 3.44 -3.24 -7.75
CA LEU A 47 3.50 -4.69 -7.58
C LEU A 47 3.92 -5.37 -8.90
N ASN A 48 4.32 -6.65 -8.81
CA ASN A 48 4.76 -7.40 -9.99
C ASN A 48 3.62 -7.70 -10.98
N ASP A 49 2.38 -7.71 -10.51
CA ASP A 49 1.18 -7.96 -11.31
C ASP A 49 0.63 -6.69 -12.00
N GLY A 50 1.34 -5.56 -11.89
CA GLY A 50 0.99 -4.29 -12.52
C GLY A 50 0.02 -3.43 -11.73
N HIS A 51 -0.43 -3.86 -10.54
CA HIS A 51 -1.18 -3.01 -9.63
C HIS A 51 -0.25 -2.06 -8.87
N GLN A 52 -0.82 -0.93 -8.43
CA GLN A 52 -0.16 0.04 -7.58
C GLN A 52 -0.84 0.10 -6.22
N ILE A 53 -0.04 0.20 -5.15
CA ILE A 53 -0.51 0.40 -3.79
C ILE A 53 0.25 1.55 -3.12
N ILE A 54 -0.28 2.02 -2.00
CA ILE A 54 0.41 2.97 -1.13
C ILE A 54 1.13 2.23 -0.01
N VAL A 55 2.41 2.55 0.16
CA VAL A 55 3.23 2.07 1.29
C VAL A 55 3.72 3.25 2.14
N TYR A 56 3.52 3.16 3.45
CA TYR A 56 3.96 4.15 4.41
C TYR A 56 5.23 3.67 5.11
N THR A 57 6.27 4.50 5.14
CA THR A 57 7.56 4.19 5.79
C THR A 57 7.93 5.23 6.85
N LYS A 58 8.72 4.80 7.83
CA LYS A 58 9.30 5.70 8.86
C LYS A 58 10.42 6.58 8.30
N GLU A 59 11.14 6.05 7.32
CA GLU A 59 12.29 6.68 6.68
C GLU A 59 12.10 6.69 5.17
N GLN A 60 12.72 7.66 4.50
CA GLN A 60 12.67 7.76 3.04
C GLN A 60 13.36 6.55 2.40
N ILE A 61 12.69 5.91 1.44
CA ILE A 61 13.28 4.77 0.72
C ILE A 61 14.31 5.25 -0.29
N SER A 62 15.49 4.61 -0.29
CA SER A 62 16.61 4.97 -1.17
C SER A 62 16.88 3.98 -2.32
N CYS A 63 16.14 2.87 -2.43
CA CYS A 63 16.37 1.92 -3.53
C CYS A 63 15.88 2.49 -4.85
N LYS A 64 16.65 2.29 -5.91
CA LYS A 64 16.32 2.75 -7.28
C LYS A 64 15.51 1.72 -8.06
N GLU A 65 15.71 0.45 -7.74
CA GLU A 65 15.14 -0.69 -8.46
C GLU A 65 14.20 -1.48 -7.55
N LYS A 66 14.25 -2.82 -7.64
CA LYS A 66 13.37 -3.72 -6.89
C LYS A 66 13.72 -3.71 -5.41
N MET A 67 12.71 -3.89 -4.58
CA MET A 67 12.87 -3.98 -3.13
C MET A 67 11.89 -4.98 -2.54
N GLU A 68 12.26 -5.51 -1.38
CA GLU A 68 11.40 -6.26 -0.49
C GLU A 68 10.92 -5.33 0.63
N VAL A 69 9.61 -5.30 0.85
CA VAL A 69 8.97 -4.51 1.91
C VAL A 69 8.24 -5.46 2.85
N ILE A 70 8.43 -5.30 4.15
CA ILE A 70 7.74 -6.07 5.18
C ILE A 70 6.90 -5.10 6.00
N GLY A 71 5.63 -5.41 6.18
CA GLY A 71 4.72 -4.54 6.90
C GLY A 71 3.36 -5.15 7.17
N LYS A 72 2.47 -4.36 7.75
CA LYS A 72 1.09 -4.74 8.05
C LYS A 72 0.14 -4.15 7.02
N ILE A 73 -0.74 -4.98 6.46
CA ILE A 73 -1.80 -4.52 5.55
C ILE A 73 -2.88 -3.81 6.36
N ILE A 74 -3.29 -2.65 5.87
CA ILE A 74 -4.42 -1.89 6.39
C ILE A 74 -5.45 -1.65 5.29
N LYS A 75 -6.71 -1.55 5.68
CA LYS A 75 -7.81 -1.18 4.78
C LYS A 75 -8.17 0.29 5.00
N ILE A 76 -8.22 1.06 3.93
CA ILE A 76 -8.74 2.42 3.94
C ILE A 76 -10.11 2.42 3.29
N GLU A 77 -11.08 3.05 3.95
CA GLU A 77 -12.45 3.17 3.44
C GLU A 77 -12.79 4.64 3.24
N SER A 78 -13.49 4.97 2.14
CA SER A 78 -13.98 6.33 1.93
C SER A 78 -15.07 6.66 2.96
N GLN A 79 -14.90 7.78 3.68
CA GLN A 79 -15.93 8.28 4.58
C GLN A 79 -17.00 9.05 3.81
N HIS A 80 -17.77 8.38 2.95
CA HIS A 80 -18.95 8.98 2.35
C HIS A 80 -20.22 8.61 3.12
N LYS A 81 -20.57 9.43 4.11
CA LYS A 81 -21.96 9.60 4.58
C LYS A 81 -22.56 10.88 3.98
N ASN A 82 -22.54 11.03 2.66
CA ASN A 82 -23.27 12.13 2.01
C ASN A 82 -24.57 11.59 1.40
N PRO A 83 -25.74 11.80 2.02
CA PRO A 83 -27.02 11.29 1.54
C PRO A 83 -27.50 11.89 0.21
N ARG A 84 -26.76 12.84 -0.38
CA ARG A 84 -27.08 13.49 -1.68
C ARG A 84 -26.31 12.92 -2.88
N VAL A 85 -25.41 11.95 -2.68
CA VAL A 85 -24.65 11.32 -3.77
C VAL A 85 -25.29 9.98 -4.12
N LYS A 86 -25.65 9.78 -5.40
CA LYS A 86 -26.32 8.57 -5.91
C LYS A 86 -25.46 7.29 -5.89
N ILE A 87 -24.20 7.38 -5.49
CA ILE A 87 -23.25 6.26 -5.53
C ILE A 87 -23.20 5.64 -4.13
N SER A 88 -23.77 4.45 -4.00
CA SER A 88 -23.86 3.66 -2.77
C SER A 88 -22.55 2.96 -2.39
N ASP A 89 -21.54 3.04 -3.25
CA ASP A 89 -20.45 2.09 -3.20
C ASP A 89 -19.35 2.61 -2.28
N LYS A 90 -19.26 1.98 -1.11
CA LYS A 90 -18.13 2.12 -0.20
C LYS A 90 -16.87 1.70 -0.96
N PHE A 91 -16.05 2.66 -1.36
CA PHE A 91 -14.78 2.39 -1.98
C PHE A 91 -13.74 2.07 -0.89
N SER A 92 -13.02 0.96 -1.07
CA SER A 92 -11.98 0.52 -0.15
C SER A 92 -10.70 0.24 -0.90
N GLU A 93 -9.57 0.67 -0.34
CA GLU A 93 -8.23 0.37 -0.84
C GLU A 93 -7.39 -0.30 0.25
N TYR A 94 -6.38 -1.06 -0.16
CA TYR A 94 -5.45 -1.75 0.73
C TYR A 94 -4.07 -1.13 0.64
N HIS A 95 -3.56 -0.67 1.78
CA HIS A 95 -2.26 -0.05 1.91
C HIS A 95 -1.35 -0.89 2.82
N LEU A 96 -0.07 -0.55 2.88
CA LEU A 96 0.90 -1.18 3.77
C LEU A 96 1.52 -0.16 4.73
N ILE A 97 1.49 -0.44 6.03
CA ILE A 97 2.37 0.23 7.00
C ILE A 97 3.64 -0.60 7.14
N THR A 98 4.77 -0.03 6.76
CA THR A 98 6.04 -0.76 6.63
C THR A 98 6.80 -0.80 7.94
N ASP A 99 7.21 -2.01 8.34
CA ASP A 99 8.13 -2.23 9.46
C ASP A 99 9.59 -2.09 8.99
N SER A 100 9.91 -2.66 7.83
CA SER A 100 11.27 -2.68 7.27
C SER A 100 11.25 -2.88 5.77
N TRP A 101 12.28 -2.42 5.08
CA TRP A 101 12.50 -2.67 3.66
C TRP A 101 13.98 -2.95 3.38
N LYS A 102 14.26 -3.63 2.27
CA LYS A 102 15.63 -3.82 1.76
C LYS A 102 15.63 -3.78 0.24
N CYS A 103 16.70 -3.23 -0.33
CA CYS A 103 16.91 -3.27 -1.77
C CYS A 103 17.22 -4.70 -2.21
N LEU A 104 16.73 -5.08 -3.38
CA LEU A 104 17.09 -6.32 -4.07
C LEU A 104 17.80 -5.86 -5.34
N ASP A 105 19.13 -5.87 -5.29
CA ASP A 105 19.99 -5.42 -6.40
C ASP A 105 19.63 -6.07 -7.75
#